data_AF-A0A1E3B6Z5-F1
#
_entry.id   AF-A0A1E3B6Z5-F1
#
_cell.length_a   1.000
_cell.length_b   1.000
_cell.length_c   1.000
_cell.angle_alpha   90.00
_cell.angle_beta   90.00
_cell.angle_gamma   90.00
#
_symmetry.space_group_name_H-M   'P 1'
#
loop_
_entity.id
_entity.type
_entity.pdbx_description
1 polymer ?
#
loop_
_entity_poly.entity_id
_entity_poly.type
_entity_poly.pdbx_seq_one_letter_code
_entity_poly.pdbx_strand_id
1 'polypeptide(L)'
;MKGVNYCWTTVKILEYFTQTSGGVITFQPHIGLITLHEDNGDDKKLLLGELAALAQAIHNRIARKEYEHTPLFPVLMISLFGPQHGRILQANFEKSGNLQVHKTKCFEFNKKNDKDMNRFLCFIMSKPRVGLKLEFPDQDDNSKSGKRALGRSDTDEEKMALKRAKA
;
A
#
# COMPACT_ATOMS: atom_id res chain seq x y z
N MET A 1 -32.41 15.58 -11.01
CA MET A 1 -31.05 15.23 -10.53
C MET A 1 -30.25 14.72 -11.73
N LYS A 2 -29.21 15.43 -12.17
CA LYS A 2 -28.25 14.86 -13.13
C LYS A 2 -27.37 13.91 -12.33
N GLY A 3 -27.37 12.62 -12.69
CA GLY A 3 -26.46 11.66 -12.07
C GLY A 3 -25.03 12.10 -12.35
N VAL A 4 -24.24 12.31 -11.31
CA VAL A 4 -22.79 12.47 -11.46
C VAL A 4 -22.28 11.09 -11.86
N ASN A 5 -21.85 10.94 -13.11
CA ASN A 5 -21.17 9.72 -13.54
C ASN A 5 -19.76 9.78 -12.95
N TYR A 6 -19.52 8.99 -11.91
CA TYR A 6 -18.17 8.76 -11.42
C TYR A 6 -17.44 7.88 -12.44
N CYS A 7 -16.61 8.50 -13.27
CA CYS A 7 -15.83 7.80 -14.28
C CYS A 7 -14.35 7.73 -13.85
N TRP A 8 -13.75 6.57 -14.05
CA TRP A 8 -12.30 6.40 -14.01
C TRP A 8 -11.85 5.62 -15.24
N THR A 9 -10.60 5.81 -15.63
CA THR A 9 -10.01 5.11 -16.77
C THR A 9 -8.56 4.76 -16.45
N THR A 10 -8.24 3.48 -16.57
CA THR A 10 -6.84 3.02 -16.53
C THR A 10 -6.22 3.27 -17.89
N VAL A 11 -5.36 4.28 -17.98
CA VAL A 11 -4.72 4.71 -19.22
C VAL A 11 -3.46 3.92 -19.54
N LYS A 12 -2.83 3.32 -18.53
CA LYS A 12 -1.66 2.46 -18.73
C LYS A 12 -1.67 1.29 -17.77
N ILE A 13 -1.41 0.11 -18.31
CA ILE A 13 -1.05 -1.09 -17.56
C ILE A 13 0.42 -1.37 -17.87
N LEU A 14 1.22 -1.51 -16.81
CA LEU A 14 2.63 -1.89 -16.86
C LEU A 14 2.71 -3.35 -16.44
N GLU A 15 2.59 -4.24 -17.42
CA GLU A 15 2.66 -5.68 -17.19
C GLU A 15 4.11 -6.16 -17.16
N TYR A 16 4.40 -7.01 -16.18
CA TYR A 16 5.63 -7.77 -16.12
C TYR A 16 5.29 -9.24 -16.38
N PHE A 17 6.17 -9.95 -17.08
CA PHE A 17 5.94 -11.34 -17.46
C PHE A 17 7.02 -12.23 -16.88
N THR A 18 6.66 -13.50 -16.66
CA THR A 18 7.61 -14.54 -16.29
C THR A 18 8.73 -14.62 -17.33
N GLN A 19 9.97 -14.59 -16.86
CA GLN A 19 11.16 -14.68 -17.71
C GLN A 19 11.88 -15.99 -17.45
N THR A 20 12.33 -16.64 -18.52
CA THR A 20 13.21 -17.81 -18.45
C THR A 20 14.56 -17.41 -18.98
N SER A 21 15.60 -17.50 -18.15
CA SER A 21 16.99 -17.22 -18.55
C SER A 21 17.90 -18.29 -17.99
N GLY A 22 18.68 -18.94 -18.86
CA GLY A 22 19.62 -20.00 -18.44
C GLY A 22 18.95 -21.18 -17.71
N GLY A 23 17.69 -21.49 -18.00
CA GLY A 23 16.92 -22.54 -17.31
C GLY A 23 16.29 -22.13 -15.98
N VAL A 24 16.52 -20.90 -15.50
CA VAL A 24 15.89 -20.36 -14.29
C VAL A 24 14.61 -19.60 -14.66
N ILE A 25 13.49 -19.98 -14.03
CA ILE A 25 12.20 -19.31 -14.19
C ILE A 25 12.05 -18.23 -13.12
N THR A 26 11.78 -17.00 -13.56
CA THR A 26 11.58 -15.83 -12.71
C THR A 26 10.16 -15.33 -12.86
N PHE A 27 9.27 -15.66 -11.91
CA PHE A 27 7.87 -15.23 -11.91
C PHE A 27 7.76 -13.73 -11.61
N GLN A 28 6.96 -13.01 -12.41
CA GLN A 28 6.73 -11.57 -12.20
C GLN A 28 5.23 -11.25 -12.07
N PRO A 29 4.63 -11.51 -10.90
CA PRO A 29 3.20 -11.29 -10.69
C PRO A 29 2.82 -9.80 -10.60
N HIS A 30 3.80 -8.92 -10.45
CA HIS A 30 3.62 -7.48 -10.29
C HIS A 30 2.82 -6.84 -11.43
N ILE A 31 1.98 -5.87 -11.10
CA ILE A 31 1.28 -5.03 -12.09
C ILE A 31 1.46 -3.57 -11.70
N GLY A 32 1.84 -2.73 -12.67
CA GLY A 32 1.73 -1.28 -12.53
C GLY A 32 0.48 -0.75 -13.22
N LEU A 33 -0.16 0.26 -12.65
CA LEU A 33 -1.33 0.94 -13.22
C LEU A 33 -1.10 2.45 -13.21
N ILE A 34 -1.58 3.13 -14.23
CA ILE A 34 -1.82 4.57 -14.21
C ILE A 34 -3.30 4.77 -14.49
N THR A 35 -4.01 5.34 -13.52
CA THR A 35 -5.47 5.50 -13.55
C THR A 35 -5.82 6.97 -13.35
N LEU A 36 -6.69 7.47 -14.23
CA LEU A 36 -7.28 8.80 -14.15
C LEU A 36 -8.67 8.69 -13.53
N HIS A 37 -9.02 9.60 -12.63
CA HIS A 37 -10.35 9.68 -12.02
C HIS A 37 -10.94 11.07 -12.22
N GLU A 38 -12.24 11.15 -12.48
CA GLU A 38 -12.98 12.43 -12.56
C GLU A 38 -13.32 13.01 -11.18
N ASP A 39 -13.04 12.27 -10.11
CA ASP A 39 -13.22 12.69 -8.71
C ASP A 39 -12.07 13.55 -8.18
N ASN A 40 -12.22 14.07 -6.96
CA ASN A 40 -11.13 14.65 -6.18
C ASN A 40 -10.71 13.69 -5.08
N GLY A 41 -9.40 13.50 -4.90
CA GLY A 41 -8.87 12.64 -3.84
C GLY A 41 -9.03 13.24 -2.44
N ASP A 42 -9.04 12.36 -1.45
CA ASP A 42 -9.08 12.68 -0.02
C ASP A 42 -7.99 11.87 0.69
N ASP A 43 -7.19 12.54 1.52
CA ASP A 43 -6.13 11.92 2.33
C ASP A 43 -6.66 10.93 3.38
N LYS A 44 -7.95 10.95 3.69
CA LYS A 44 -8.57 10.03 4.65
C LYS A 44 -9.29 8.86 3.98
N LYS A 45 -9.54 8.92 2.67
CA LYS A 45 -10.39 7.95 1.96
C LYS A 45 -9.74 7.43 0.68
N LEU A 46 -10.24 6.31 0.19
CA LEU A 46 -9.97 5.79 -1.15
C LEU A 46 -11.13 6.17 -2.07
N LEU A 47 -10.81 6.46 -3.33
CA LEU A 47 -11.79 6.58 -4.39
C LEU A 47 -12.28 5.18 -4.76
N LEU A 48 -13.56 5.08 -5.11
CA LEU A 48 -14.11 3.81 -5.60
C LEU A 48 -13.35 3.30 -6.82
N GLY A 49 -12.99 4.20 -7.74
CA GLY A 49 -12.23 3.84 -8.94
C GLY A 49 -10.82 3.33 -8.64
N GLU A 50 -10.17 3.79 -7.57
CA GLU A 50 -8.86 3.24 -7.16
C GLU A 50 -9.03 1.82 -6.65
N LEU A 51 -9.97 1.60 -5.73
CA LEU A 51 -10.22 0.28 -5.15
C LEU A 51 -10.67 -0.72 -6.22
N ALA A 52 -11.60 -0.33 -7.09
CA ALA A 52 -12.11 -1.17 -8.17
C ALA A 52 -10.99 -1.55 -9.17
N ALA A 53 -10.17 -0.59 -9.60
CA ALA A 53 -9.07 -0.87 -10.52
C ALA A 53 -7.98 -1.75 -9.89
N LEU A 54 -7.66 -1.55 -8.60
CA LEU A 54 -6.74 -2.43 -7.86
C LEU A 54 -7.28 -3.86 -7.77
N ALA A 55 -8.53 -4.01 -7.31
CA ALA A 55 -9.16 -5.32 -7.16
C ALA A 55 -9.26 -6.06 -8.50
N GLN A 56 -9.67 -5.37 -9.56
CA GLN A 56 -9.77 -5.95 -10.90
C GLN A 56 -8.41 -6.39 -11.44
N ALA A 57 -7.37 -5.57 -11.26
CA ALA A 57 -6.03 -5.93 -11.71
C ALA A 57 -5.49 -7.17 -11.00
N ILE A 58 -5.69 -7.25 -9.68
CA ILE A 58 -5.29 -8.43 -8.91
C ILE A 58 -6.10 -9.66 -9.34
N HIS A 59 -7.41 -9.53 -9.46
CA HIS A 59 -8.29 -10.62 -9.88
C HIS A 59 -7.88 -11.21 -11.24
N ASN A 60 -7.62 -10.34 -12.23
CA ASN A 60 -7.15 -10.75 -13.55
C ASN A 60 -5.80 -11.46 -13.48
N ARG A 61 -4.94 -11.08 -12.54
CA ARG A 61 -3.62 -11.69 -12.38
C ARG A 61 -3.69 -13.08 -11.76
N ILE A 62 -4.52 -13.24 -10.72
CA ILE A 62 -4.78 -14.52 -10.05
C ILE A 62 -5.36 -15.54 -11.04
N ALA A 63 -6.22 -15.09 -11.95
CA ALA A 63 -6.86 -15.97 -12.93
C ALA A 63 -5.88 -16.60 -13.96
N ARG A 64 -4.61 -16.17 -14.01
CA ARG A 64 -3.61 -16.74 -14.94
C ARG A 64 -2.99 -18.00 -14.37
N LYS A 65 -3.08 -19.11 -15.12
CA LYS A 65 -2.49 -20.41 -14.75
C LYS A 65 -1.00 -20.35 -14.42
N GLU A 66 -0.25 -19.47 -15.09
CA GLU A 66 1.19 -19.30 -14.88
C GLU A 66 1.53 -18.87 -13.44
N TYR A 67 0.56 -18.32 -12.70
CA TYR A 67 0.74 -17.83 -11.34
C TYR A 67 -0.02 -18.63 -10.28
N GLU A 68 -0.49 -19.84 -10.61
CA GLU A 68 -1.26 -20.70 -9.68
C GLU A 68 -0.52 -20.96 -8.35
N HIS A 69 0.81 -21.04 -8.39
CA HIS A 69 1.65 -21.25 -7.21
C HIS A 69 2.28 -19.95 -6.67
N THR A 70 1.83 -18.79 -7.17
CA THR A 70 2.34 -17.49 -6.71
C THR A 70 1.55 -17.04 -5.48
N PRO A 71 2.22 -16.81 -4.35
CA PRO A 71 1.54 -16.40 -3.11
C PRO A 71 1.09 -14.94 -3.13
N LEU A 72 1.73 -14.08 -3.94
CA LEU A 72 1.61 -12.63 -3.83
C LEU A 72 1.43 -11.97 -5.20
N PHE A 73 0.48 -11.04 -5.28
CA PHE A 73 0.17 -10.27 -6.48
C PHE A 73 0.23 -8.75 -6.19
N PRO A 74 1.43 -8.16 -6.12
CA PRO A 74 1.56 -6.74 -5.81
C PRO A 74 1.11 -5.88 -6.99
N VAL A 75 0.33 -4.85 -6.68
CA VAL A 75 -0.09 -3.83 -7.64
C VAL A 75 0.41 -2.47 -7.16
N LEU A 76 1.10 -1.77 -8.03
CA LEU A 76 1.47 -0.36 -7.86
C LEU A 76 0.54 0.47 -8.74
N MET A 77 -0.16 1.44 -8.18
CA MET A 77 -1.00 2.36 -8.95
C MET A 77 -0.55 3.81 -8.75
N ILE A 78 -0.40 4.50 -9.87
CA ILE A 78 -0.35 5.96 -9.95
C ILE A 78 -1.79 6.42 -10.19
N SER A 79 -2.43 6.95 -9.16
CA SER A 79 -3.78 7.49 -9.24
C SER A 79 -3.69 9.00 -9.45
N LEU A 80 -4.30 9.51 -10.51
CA LEU A 80 -4.33 10.93 -10.87
C LEU A 80 -5.79 11.40 -10.91
N PHE A 81 -6.08 12.55 -10.32
CA PHE A 81 -7.44 13.03 -10.12
C PHE A 81 -7.50 14.54 -9.90
N GLY A 82 -8.70 15.12 -9.97
CA GLY A 82 -8.93 16.56 -9.80
C GLY A 82 -8.07 17.43 -10.74
N PRO A 83 -7.98 18.76 -10.50
CA PRO A 83 -7.08 19.61 -11.27
C PRO A 83 -5.63 19.34 -10.88
N GLN A 84 -4.94 18.45 -11.61
CA GLN A 84 -3.52 18.14 -11.44
C GLN A 84 -3.14 17.65 -10.04
N HIS A 85 -3.87 16.67 -9.49
CA HIS A 85 -3.47 15.98 -8.26
C HIS A 85 -3.19 14.50 -8.52
N GLY A 86 -2.52 13.86 -7.57
CA GLY A 86 -2.40 12.41 -7.60
C GLY A 86 -1.77 11.82 -6.35
N ARG A 87 -1.79 10.50 -6.25
CA ARG A 87 -1.12 9.74 -5.20
C ARG A 87 -0.65 8.38 -5.70
N ILE A 88 0.17 7.75 -4.89
CA ILE A 88 0.73 6.43 -5.16
C ILE A 88 0.06 5.44 -4.20
N LEU A 89 -0.40 4.33 -4.77
CA LEU A 89 -1.04 3.23 -4.07
C LEU A 89 -0.23 1.95 -4.28
N GLN A 90 -0.11 1.16 -3.23
CA GLN A 90 0.40 -0.21 -3.31
C GLN A 90 -0.64 -1.13 -2.71
N ALA A 91 -0.96 -2.22 -3.40
CA ALA A 91 -1.93 -3.18 -2.91
C ALA A 91 -1.55 -4.62 -3.20
N ASN A 92 -2.00 -5.52 -2.34
CA ASN A 92 -1.88 -6.97 -2.49
C ASN A 92 -2.90 -7.65 -1.56
N PHE A 93 -3.32 -8.87 -1.92
CA PHE A 93 -3.99 -9.72 -0.94
C PHE A 93 -2.97 -10.31 0.03
N GLU A 94 -3.38 -10.48 1.27
CA GLU A 94 -2.73 -11.35 2.25
C GLU A 94 -3.16 -12.81 2.10
N LYS A 95 -2.46 -13.74 2.75
CA LYS A 95 -2.91 -15.15 2.90
C LYS A 95 -4.32 -15.27 3.47
N SER A 96 -4.73 -14.31 4.30
CA SER A 96 -6.05 -14.23 4.93
C SER A 96 -7.18 -13.93 3.94
N GLY A 97 -6.86 -13.50 2.71
CA GLY A 97 -7.83 -13.04 1.72
C GLY A 97 -8.23 -11.57 1.87
N ASN A 98 -7.62 -10.84 2.82
CA ASN A 98 -7.83 -9.40 2.97
C ASN A 98 -6.98 -8.61 1.97
N LEU A 99 -7.59 -7.61 1.32
CA LEU A 99 -6.87 -6.68 0.45
C LEU A 99 -6.19 -5.61 1.30
N GLN A 100 -4.87 -5.64 1.37
CA GLN A 100 -4.09 -4.57 1.96
C GLN A 100 -3.84 -3.47 0.94
N VAL A 101 -4.09 -2.22 1.32
CA VAL A 101 -3.85 -1.04 0.48
C VAL A 101 -3.08 0.00 1.28
N HIS A 102 -1.87 0.28 0.82
CA HIS A 102 -1.04 1.39 1.30
C HIS A 102 -1.20 2.57 0.34
N LYS A 103 -1.30 3.78 0.90
CA LYS A 103 -1.47 5.00 0.12
C LYS A 103 -0.59 6.11 0.64
N THR A 104 -0.07 6.93 -0.26
CA THR A 104 0.53 8.21 0.11
C THR A 104 -0.55 9.26 0.36
N LYS A 105 -0.13 10.43 0.85
CA LYS A 105 -0.93 11.66 0.73
C LYS A 105 -1.20 12.00 -0.75
N CYS A 106 -2.19 12.85 -0.98
CA CYS A 106 -2.45 13.49 -2.25
C CYS A 106 -1.40 14.58 -2.48
N PHE A 107 -0.75 14.52 -3.62
CA PHE A 107 0.20 15.51 -4.09
C PHE A 107 -0.50 16.48 -5.02
N GLU A 108 -0.15 17.76 -4.91
CA GLU A 108 -0.63 18.81 -5.80
C GLU A 108 0.44 19.10 -6.84
N PHE A 109 0.04 19.12 -8.11
CA PHE A 109 0.90 19.43 -9.26
C PHE A 109 0.46 20.70 -10.00
N ASN A 110 -0.48 21.45 -9.43
CA ASN A 110 -0.95 22.75 -9.92
C ASN A 110 0.17 23.82 -10.01
N LYS A 111 1.29 23.57 -9.34
CA LYS A 111 2.51 24.38 -9.34
C LYS A 111 3.70 23.48 -9.61
N LYS A 112 4.75 24.06 -10.18
CA LYS A 112 6.01 23.34 -10.42
C LYS A 112 6.54 22.76 -9.11
N ASN A 113 6.65 21.43 -9.07
CA ASN A 113 7.16 20.68 -7.93
C ASN A 113 7.98 19.49 -8.44
N ASP A 114 9.22 19.79 -8.84
CA ASP A 114 10.12 18.81 -9.46
C ASP A 114 10.41 17.63 -8.52
N LYS A 115 10.40 17.85 -7.20
CA LYS A 115 10.66 16.80 -6.21
C LYS A 115 9.56 15.75 -6.22
N ASP A 116 8.29 16.16 -6.13
CA ASP A 116 7.18 15.22 -6.09
C ASP A 116 6.93 14.61 -7.48
N MET A 117 7.13 15.38 -8.55
CA MET A 117 7.12 14.84 -9.92
C MET A 117 8.20 13.78 -10.13
N ASN A 118 9.44 14.03 -9.70
CA ASN A 118 10.52 13.05 -9.76
C ASN A 118 10.20 11.80 -8.96
N ARG A 119 9.51 11.94 -7.82
CA ARG A 119 9.05 10.77 -7.05
C ARG A 119 8.10 9.91 -7.88
N PHE A 120 7.10 10.50 -8.54
CA PHE A 120 6.18 9.76 -9.40
C PHE A 120 6.92 9.09 -10.57
N LEU A 121 7.82 9.82 -11.23
CA LEU A 121 8.65 9.28 -12.31
C LEU A 121 9.49 8.08 -11.84
N CYS A 122 10.12 8.17 -10.66
CA CYS A 122 10.87 7.06 -10.10
C CYS A 122 9.98 5.82 -9.90
N PHE A 123 8.76 5.97 -9.39
CA PHE A 123 7.83 4.84 -9.24
C PHE A 123 7.39 4.26 -10.60
N ILE A 124 7.07 5.12 -11.58
CA ILE A 124 6.66 4.70 -12.93
C ILE A 124 7.79 3.95 -13.65
N MET A 125 9.04 4.42 -13.51
CA MET A 125 10.20 3.87 -14.21
C MET A 125 10.86 2.70 -13.47
N SER A 126 10.49 2.46 -12.21
CA SER A 126 11.06 1.37 -11.43
C SER A 126 10.62 0.01 -11.97
N LYS A 127 11.56 -0.93 -11.99
CA LYS A 127 11.22 -2.35 -12.18
C LYS A 127 10.90 -2.97 -10.82
N PRO A 128 9.90 -3.87 -10.75
CA PRO A 128 9.62 -4.58 -9.52
C PRO A 128 10.84 -5.39 -9.10
N ARG A 129 11.10 -5.45 -7.80
CA ARG A 129 12.12 -6.35 -7.27
C ARG A 129 11.61 -7.76 -7.38
N VAL A 130 12.34 -8.60 -8.10
CA VAL A 130 12.00 -10.02 -8.21
C VAL A 130 12.90 -10.78 -7.23
N GLY A 131 12.29 -11.32 -6.17
CA GLY A 131 12.96 -12.21 -5.24
C GLY A 131 12.62 -13.66 -5.58
N LEU A 132 13.58 -14.58 -5.38
CA LEU A 132 13.36 -16.03 -5.48
C LEU A 132 12.28 -16.55 -4.50
N LYS A 133 11.90 -15.72 -3.52
CA LYS A 133 10.79 -15.89 -2.57
C LYS A 133 10.14 -14.53 -2.34
N LEU A 134 9.04 -14.23 -3.05
CA LEU A 134 8.11 -13.18 -2.62
C LEU A 134 7.24 -13.77 -1.52
N GLU A 135 7.82 -13.92 -0.33
CA GLU A 135 7.05 -14.29 0.85
C GLU A 135 6.29 -13.05 1.34
N PHE A 136 5.13 -13.28 1.95
CA PHE A 136 4.42 -12.21 2.64
C PHE A 136 5.37 -11.63 3.69
N PRO A 137 5.48 -10.30 3.82
CA PRO A 137 6.17 -9.74 4.97
C PRO A 137 5.55 -10.37 6.20
N ASP A 138 6.38 -10.96 7.07
CA ASP A 138 5.92 -11.45 8.36
C ASP A 138 5.14 -10.31 9.01
N GLN A 139 3.89 -10.58 9.40
CA GLN A 139 3.18 -9.64 10.26
C GLN A 139 4.06 -9.52 11.49
N ASP A 140 4.64 -8.33 11.71
CA ASP A 140 5.35 -8.03 12.94
C ASP A 140 4.43 -8.45 14.08
N ASP A 141 4.83 -9.54 14.74
CA ASP A 141 4.22 -10.04 15.95
C ASP A 141 4.40 -8.90 16.96
N ASN A 142 3.39 -8.05 17.09
CA ASN A 142 3.38 -6.92 18.01
C ASN A 142 3.26 -7.39 19.47
N SER A 143 3.76 -8.59 19.77
CA SER A 143 3.87 -9.22 21.07
C SER A 143 5.24 -8.99 21.73
N LYS A 144 6.18 -8.30 21.06
CA LYS A 144 7.51 -8.00 21.62
C LYS A 144 7.97 -6.55 21.38
N SER A 145 7.24 -5.57 21.92
CA SER A 145 7.90 -4.34 22.41
C SER A 145 8.38 -4.59 23.85
N GLY A 146 9.65 -4.28 24.07
CA GLY A 146 10.47 -4.89 25.12
C GLY A 146 10.16 -4.46 26.55
N LYS A 147 10.43 -5.39 27.46
CA LYS A 147 10.79 -5.11 28.85
C LYS A 147 11.99 -4.16 28.90
N ARG A 148 11.82 -3.02 29.58
CA ARG A 148 12.75 -2.25 30.45
C ARG A 148 11.98 -0.95 30.78
N ALA A 149 11.64 -0.58 32.01
CA ALA A 149 12.30 -0.76 33.30
C ALA A 149 11.31 -1.10 34.43
N LEU A 150 11.78 -1.97 35.32
CA LEU A 150 11.26 -2.17 36.67
C LEU A 150 11.65 -0.95 37.52
N GLY A 151 10.71 -0.33 38.23
CA GLY A 151 11.04 0.54 39.38
C GLY A 151 10.10 1.70 39.71
N ARG A 152 8.85 1.43 40.10
CA ARG A 152 8.15 2.16 41.18
C ARG A 152 6.85 1.42 41.51
N SER A 153 6.83 0.73 42.66
CA SER A 153 5.64 0.07 43.18
C SER A 153 4.80 1.09 43.96
N ASP A 154 3.47 0.98 43.82
CA ASP A 154 2.43 1.77 44.50
C ASP A 154 2.41 1.62 46.04
N THR A 155 3.46 1.08 46.65
CA THR A 155 3.60 0.85 48.10
C THR A 155 4.30 2.01 48.84
N ASP A 156 4.78 3.02 48.13
CA ASP A 156 5.44 4.20 48.74
C ASP A 156 4.50 5.39 48.96
N GLU A 157 3.40 5.51 48.19
CA GLU A 157 2.38 6.56 48.39
C GLU A 157 1.52 6.29 49.63
N GLU A 158 1.16 5.02 49.87
CA GLU A 158 0.44 4.59 51.08
C GLU A 158 1.28 4.77 52.36
N LYS A 159 2.60 4.54 52.28
CA LYS A 159 3.52 4.75 53.41
C LYS A 159 3.78 6.23 53.70
N MET A 160 3.74 7.11 52.68
CA MET A 160 3.85 8.55 52.87
C MET A 160 2.56 9.18 53.42
N ALA A 161 1.39 8.65 53.05
CA ALA A 161 0.10 9.08 53.60
C ALA A 161 -0.06 8.71 55.08
N LEU A 162 0.36 7.51 55.49
CA LEU A 162 0.25 7.05 56.88
C LEU A 162 1.19 7.78 57.86
N LYS A 163 2.30 8.35 57.36
CA LYS A 163 3.24 9.14 58.17
C LYS A 163 2.79 10.59 58.38
N ARG A 164 1.90 11.12 57.53
CA ARG A 164 1.29 12.46 57.68
C ARG A 164 0.06 12.48 58.59
N ALA A 165 -0.56 11.33 58.85
CA ALA A 165 -1.72 11.21 59.73
C ALA A 165 -1.36 10.97 61.22
N LYS A 166 -0.08 10.89 61.57
CA LYS A 166 0.42 10.63 62.94
C LYS A 166 1.43 11.68 63.45
N ALA A 167 1.49 12.86 62.83
CA ALA A 167 2.26 14.00 63.31
C ALA A 167 1.30 15.10 63.79
#